data_AF-A0A2G9TFY5-F1
#
_entry.id   AF-A0A2G9TFY5-F1
#
_cell.length_a   1.000
_cell.length_b   1.000
_cell.length_c   1.000
_cell.angle_alpha   90.00
_cell.angle_beta   90.00
_cell.angle_gamma   90.00
#
_symmetry.space_group_name_H-M   'P 1'
#
loop_
_entity.id
_entity.type
_entity.pdbx_description
1 polymer ?
#
loop_
_entity_poly.entity_id
_entity_poly.type
_entity_poly.pdbx_seq_one_letter_code
_entity_poly.pdbx_strand_id
1 'polypeptide(L)' 'VAVWAEPSVVDRAHWEFSETEDILTCAEQIAGKYIWGRYDMVCLPPSFPFGGMENPCLTFLTPTLI' A
#
# COMPACT_ATOMS: atom_id res chain seq x y z
N VAL A 1 0.39 0.20 -9.23
CA VAL A 1 0.11 0.53 -7.81
C VAL A 1 0.11 2.05 -7.60
N ALA A 2 -0.72 2.61 -6.73
CA ALA A 2 -0.64 4.03 -6.31
C ALA A 2 -0.69 4.20 -4.78
N VAL A 3 -0.15 5.31 -4.28
CA VAL A 3 -0.16 5.67 -2.84
C VAL A 3 -0.95 6.95 -2.63
N TRP A 4 -1.86 6.90 -1.67
CA TRP A 4 -2.65 8.03 -1.19
C TRP A 4 -2.20 8.42 0.21
N ALA A 5 -1.97 9.70 0.46
CA ALA A 5 -1.64 10.19 1.79
C ALA A 5 -1.91 11.70 1.88
N GLU A 6 -1.79 12.27 3.07
CA GLU A 6 -1.77 13.72 3.22
C GLU A 6 -0.56 14.34 2.50
N PRO A 7 -0.66 15.59 1.99
CA PRO A 7 0.42 16.24 1.26
C PRO A 7 1.76 16.30 2.02
N SER A 8 1.72 16.30 3.35
CA SER A 8 2.90 16.34 4.22
C SER A 8 3.74 15.06 4.21
N VAL A 9 3.17 13.94 3.76
CA VAL A 9 3.80 12.60 3.83
C VAL A 9 3.80 11.86 2.49
N VAL A 10 3.06 12.33 1.48
CA VAL A 10 2.85 11.60 0.21
C VAL A 10 4.14 11.26 -0.52
N ASP A 11 5.13 12.16 -0.56
CA ASP A 11 6.40 11.89 -1.25
C ASP A 11 7.23 10.82 -0.53
N ARG A 12 7.22 10.84 0.81
CA ARG A 12 7.90 9.82 1.62
C ARG A 12 7.19 8.47 1.52
N ALA A 13 5.85 8.47 1.56
CA ALA A 13 5.05 7.27 1.36
C ALA A 13 5.27 6.65 -0.02
N HIS A 14 5.34 7.49 -1.06
CA HIS A 14 5.64 7.04 -2.43
C HIS A 14 7.04 6.40 -2.52
N TRP A 15 8.05 6.99 -1.87
CA TRP A 15 9.39 6.43 -1.82
C TRP A 15 9.41 5.08 -1.08
N GLU A 16 8.84 5.04 0.13
CA GLU A 16 8.83 3.85 1.00
C GLU A 16 8.17 2.64 0.33
N PHE A 17 7.07 2.86 -0.41
CA PHE A 17 6.30 1.78 -1.03
C PHE A 17 6.56 1.60 -2.53
N SER A 18 7.67 2.16 -3.04
CA SER A 18 8.02 2.13 -4.47
C SER A 18 8.18 0.72 -5.06
N GLU A 19 8.57 -0.27 -4.24
CA GLU A 19 8.79 -1.66 -4.66
C GLU A 19 7.50 -2.50 -4.71
N THR A 20 6.34 -1.92 -4.40
CA THR A 20 5.09 -2.70 -4.27
C THR A 20 4.64 -3.39 -5.56
N GLU A 21 4.93 -2.80 -6.73
CA GLU A 21 4.60 -3.43 -8.02
C GLU A 21 5.44 -4.70 -8.26
N ASP A 22 6.71 -4.69 -7.84
CA ASP A 22 7.60 -5.85 -7.94
C ASP A 22 7.16 -6.96 -6.97
N ILE A 23 6.75 -6.57 -5.75
CA ILE A 23 6.16 -7.49 -4.77
C ILE A 23 4.88 -8.13 -5.30
N LEU A 24 3.98 -7.33 -5.91
CA LEU A 24 2.74 -7.84 -6.49
C LEU A 24 3.02 -8.82 -7.65
N THR A 25 3.97 -8.48 -8.52
CA THR A 25 4.40 -9.34 -9.63
C THR A 25 4.95 -10.69 -9.11
N CYS A 26 5.78 -10.65 -8.07
CA CYS A 26 6.30 -11.86 -7.42
C CYS A 26 5.17 -12.70 -6.79
N ALA A 27 4.23 -12.05 -6.11
CA ALA A 27 3.07 -12.71 -5.52
C ALA A 27 2.20 -13.40 -6.57
N GLU A 28 1.98 -12.77 -7.74
CA GLU A 28 1.21 -13.37 -8.82
C GLU A 28 1.88 -14.62 -9.41
N GLN A 29 3.22 -14.66 -9.46
CA GLN A 29 3.97 -15.83 -9.92
C GLN A 29 3.84 -17.02 -8.97
N ILE A 30 3.66 -16.77 -7.67
CA ILE A 30 3.61 -17.81 -6.62
C ILE A 30 2.17 -18.26 -6.38
N ALA A 31 1.24 -17.31 -6.25
CA ALA A 31 -0.13 -17.53 -5.79
C ALA A 31 -1.18 -17.44 -6.92
N GLY A 32 -0.76 -17.11 -8.13
CA GLY A 32 -1.65 -16.88 -9.27
C GLY A 32 -2.13 -15.43 -9.39
N LYS A 33 -2.85 -15.16 -10.47
CA LYS A 33 -3.26 -13.81 -10.89
C LYS A 33 -4.01 -13.04 -9.79
N TYR A 34 -3.68 -11.76 -9.63
CA TYR A 34 -4.38 -10.81 -8.79
C TYR A 34 -5.76 -10.48 -9.39
N ILE A 35 -6.82 -10.89 -8.71
CA ILE A 35 -8.20 -10.83 -9.24
C ILE A 35 -8.89 -9.47 -9.03
N TRP A 36 -8.36 -8.63 -8.15
CA TRP A 36 -9.02 -7.37 -7.77
C TRP A 36 -8.72 -6.21 -8.73
N GLY A 37 -7.85 -6.45 -9.72
CA GLY A 37 -7.51 -5.50 -10.79
C GLY A 37 -6.51 -4.44 -10.36
N ARG A 38 -6.82 -3.65 -9.32
CA ARG A 38 -5.96 -2.56 -8.83
C ARG A 38 -5.54 -2.81 -7.39
N TYR A 39 -4.28 -2.52 -7.08
CA TYR A 39 -3.74 -2.52 -5.71
C TYR A 39 -3.22 -1.12 -5.39
N ASP A 40 -3.98 -0.36 -4.61
CA ASP A 40 -3.56 0.93 -4.07
C ASP A 40 -3.32 0.83 -2.57
N MET A 41 -2.62 1.82 -2.02
CA MET A 41 -2.36 1.96 -0.60
C MET A 41 -2.77 3.35 -0.13
N VAL A 42 -3.30 3.44 1.09
CA VAL A 42 -3.56 4.73 1.76
C VAL A 42 -2.84 4.76 3.10
N CYS A 43 -1.96 5.75 3.27
CA CYS A 43 -1.37 6.07 4.55
C CYS A 43 -2.36 6.89 5.36
N LEU A 44 -2.84 6.33 6.46
CA LEU A 44 -3.80 6.98 7.36
C LEU A 44 -3.09 7.87 8.38
N PRO A 45 -3.84 8.68 9.16
CA PRO A 45 -3.28 9.42 10.28
C PRO A 45 -2.72 8.49 11.38
N PRO A 46 -1.86 9.02 12.29
CA PRO A 46 -1.25 8.24 13.38
C PRO A 46 -2.24 7.58 14.36
N SER A 47 -3.51 7.96 14.31
CA SER A 47 -4.58 7.34 15.11
C SER A 47 -5.03 5.98 14.58
N PHE A 48 -4.60 5.57 13.37
CA PHE A 48 -4.93 4.25 12.85
C PHE A 48 -4.34 3.15 13.75
N PRO A 49 -5.15 2.23 14.32
CA PRO A 49 -4.72 1.40 15.43
C PRO A 49 -3.95 0.13 15.02
N PHE A 50 -3.77 -0.11 13.72
CA PHE A 50 -3.12 -1.31 13.18
C PHE A 50 -1.93 -0.96 12.30
N GLY A 51 -1.03 -1.92 12.07
CA GLY A 51 0.05 -1.77 11.09
C GLY A 51 -0.47 -1.64 9.66
N GLY A 52 -1.46 -2.46 9.31
CA GLY A 52 -2.17 -2.38 8.04
C GLY A 52 -3.49 -3.15 8.05
N MET A 53 -4.29 -2.95 7.00
CA MET A 53 -5.53 -3.69 6.76
C MET A 53 -5.71 -3.93 5.26
N GLU A 54 -5.90 -5.18 4.86
CA GLU A 54 -5.97 -5.69 3.49
C GLU A 54 -7.32 -5.42 2.79
N ASN A 55 -7.86 -4.21 2.95
CA ASN A 55 -9.11 -3.83 2.28
C ASN A 55 -8.93 -3.99 0.75
N PRO A 56 -9.83 -4.73 0.06
CA PRO A 56 -9.68 -4.99 -1.36
C PRO A 56 -9.52 -3.69 -2.16
N CYS A 57 -8.59 -3.71 -3.10
CA CYS A 57 -8.19 -2.60 -3.95
C CYS A 57 -7.50 -1.40 -3.26
N LEU A 58 -7.57 -1.26 -1.93
CA LEU A 58 -7.03 -0.11 -1.20
C LEU A 58 -6.55 -0.51 0.20
N THR A 59 -5.33 -1.00 0.31
CA THR A 59 -4.73 -1.40 1.60
C THR A 59 -4.53 -0.16 2.50
N PHE A 60 -4.93 -0.26 3.76
CA PHE A 60 -4.73 0.81 4.74
C PHE A 60 -3.41 0.58 5.46
N LEU A 61 -2.64 1.64 5.68
CA LEU A 61 -1.32 1.58 6.30
C LEU A 61 -1.18 2.63 7.40
N THR A 62 -0.46 2.28 8.46
CA THR A 62 -0.02 3.24 9.48
C THR A 62 1.11 4.12 8.96
N PRO A 63 1.19 5.40 9.37
CA PRO A 63 2.31 6.26 9.01
C PRO A 63 3.61 5.89 9.72
N THR A 64 3.61 4.96 10.68
CA THR A 64 4.83 4.49 11.35
C THR A 64 5.72 3.62 10.45
N LEU A 65 5.26 3.31 9.24
CA LEU A 65 6.05 2.63 8.21
C LEU A 65 6.91 3.60 7.39
N ILE A 66 6.66 4.92 7.49
CA ILE A 66 7.33 6.00 6.74
C ILE A 66 8.30 6.74 7.65
#